data_AF-A0A525IBE5-F1
#
_entry.id   AF-A0A525IBE5-F1
#
_cell.length_a   1.000
_cell.length_b   1.000
_cell.length_c   1.000
_cell.angle_alpha   90.00
_cell.angle_beta   90.00
_cell.angle_gamma   90.00
#
_symmetry.space_group_name_H-M   'P 1'
#
loop_
_entity.id
_entity.type
_entity.pdbx_description
1 polymer ?
#
loop_
_entity_poly.entity_id
_entity_poly.type
_entity_poly.pdbx_seq_one_letter_code
_entity_poly.pdbx_strand_id
1 'polypeptide(L)'
;MIAETGGQNALIVDSSALPEQVIADALTSAFDSAGQRCSALRVLCLQEEIASDLTARLKSAMGELKLGPPDRLSVDVGPVISAEACNSLVAYIERMRRRGFAIFATPLGADCARGFFIAPTLIEINAVADLGGEVFGPVLHVLRYRREALPTLLDALNATGFGLTGGVHSRLDSTVDLVSARLSAGNIYVNRNIIGATVGVQPFGGHGLSGTGPKAGGPLYLKRLLATAPASWPSLPAGEPSPTARRFADFIAARGEGELAKLCAKLAEQSRCGASVELPGPTGERNVYSLAPRGAVLCDAASEEALIVQIACALATGNRAWLSGAPAARLIAALPGELRDVIALAAPNENVDAALTDREGDALIALLAEYARRDGPITPVFRLSADGLRGGDVAPLDFLVKERSLCVNTAAAGGNASLMTIG
;
A
#
# COMPACT_ATOMS: atom_id res chain seq x y z
N MET A 1 3.92 12.45 -11.99
CA MET A 1 4.52 11.13 -12.22
C MET A 1 3.63 10.06 -11.60
N ILE A 2 3.54 8.89 -12.23
CA ILE A 2 3.00 7.65 -11.66
C ILE A 2 4.18 6.68 -11.60
N ALA A 3 4.51 6.17 -10.42
CA ALA A 3 5.54 5.18 -10.23
C ALA A 3 5.00 4.06 -9.35
N GLU A 4 4.96 2.84 -9.89
CA GLU A 4 4.68 1.61 -9.16
C GLU A 4 6.00 0.87 -8.97
N THR A 5 6.35 0.57 -7.72
CA THR A 5 7.64 -0.02 -7.34
C THR A 5 7.40 -1.34 -6.60
N GLY A 6 8.45 -1.91 -6.00
CA GLY A 6 8.41 -3.23 -5.37
C GLY A 6 7.68 -3.31 -4.03
N GLY A 7 7.80 -4.45 -3.35
CA GLY A 7 7.12 -4.71 -2.08
C GLY A 7 7.85 -5.69 -1.18
N GLN A 8 7.70 -5.50 0.13
CA GLN A 8 8.09 -6.46 1.17
C GLN A 8 6.84 -7.16 1.72
N ASN A 9 6.15 -7.90 0.84
CA ASN A 9 4.78 -8.37 1.10
C ASN A 9 4.72 -9.48 2.14
N ALA A 10 3.73 -9.40 3.02
CA ALA A 10 3.58 -10.30 4.17
C ALA A 10 2.25 -11.05 4.18
N LEU A 11 2.29 -12.32 4.60
CA LEU A 11 1.10 -13.12 4.88
C LEU A 11 1.11 -13.52 6.36
N ILE A 12 0.13 -13.04 7.11
CA ILE A 12 -0.04 -13.36 8.53
C ILE A 12 -0.93 -14.58 8.65
N VAL A 13 -0.51 -15.57 9.42
CA VAL A 13 -1.28 -16.79 9.65
C VAL A 13 -1.44 -16.99 11.14
N ASP A 14 -2.68 -17.12 11.60
CA ASP A 14 -2.98 -17.48 12.98
C ASP A 14 -3.37 -18.97 13.11
N SER A 15 -3.42 -19.43 14.35
CA SER A 15 -3.72 -20.83 14.69
C SER A 15 -5.12 -21.32 14.28
N SER A 16 -6.02 -20.43 13.87
CA SER A 16 -7.36 -20.80 13.40
C SER A 16 -7.40 -21.14 11.91
N ALA A 17 -6.35 -20.81 11.16
CA ALA A 17 -6.24 -21.08 9.74
C ALA A 17 -6.18 -22.58 9.43
N LEU A 18 -6.69 -22.98 8.26
CA LEU A 18 -6.55 -24.35 7.76
C LEU A 18 -5.14 -24.53 7.14
N PRO A 19 -4.28 -25.43 7.66
CA PRO A 19 -2.92 -25.60 7.17
C PRO A 19 -2.80 -25.84 5.67
N GLU A 20 -3.67 -26.67 5.10
CA GLU A 20 -3.63 -27.04 3.68
C GLU A 20 -3.92 -25.85 2.76
N GLN A 21 -4.86 -24.97 3.13
CA GLN A 21 -5.13 -23.73 2.39
C GLN A 21 -3.93 -22.78 2.46
N VAL A 22 -3.36 -22.61 3.66
CA VAL A 22 -2.19 -21.75 3.87
C VAL A 22 -1.00 -22.21 3.03
N ILE A 23 -0.71 -23.51 3.01
CA ILE A 23 0.40 -24.07 2.23
C ILE A 23 0.18 -23.79 0.74
N ALA A 24 -1.00 -24.09 0.20
CA ALA A 24 -1.31 -23.86 -1.20
C ALA A 24 -1.12 -22.37 -1.57
N ASP A 25 -1.71 -21.48 -0.79
CA ASP A 25 -1.64 -20.04 -1.03
C ASP A 25 -0.22 -19.47 -0.84
N ALA A 26 0.55 -19.99 0.11
CA ALA A 26 1.94 -19.60 0.32
C ALA A 26 2.84 -20.04 -0.85
N LEU A 27 2.69 -21.29 -1.33
CA LEU A 27 3.44 -21.80 -2.48
C LEU A 27 3.17 -20.96 -3.73
N THR A 28 1.89 -20.75 -4.06
CA THR A 28 1.48 -19.92 -5.19
C THR A 28 2.00 -18.50 -5.04
N SER A 29 1.81 -17.87 -3.88
CA SER A 29 2.20 -16.47 -3.70
C SER A 29 3.71 -16.25 -3.71
N ALA A 30 4.51 -17.20 -3.22
CA ALA A 30 5.95 -17.04 -3.08
C ALA A 30 6.73 -17.47 -4.34
N PHE A 31 6.28 -18.53 -5.03
CA PHE A 31 7.08 -19.22 -6.04
C PHE A 31 6.50 -19.17 -7.45
N ASP A 32 5.23 -18.81 -7.64
CA ASP A 32 4.68 -18.56 -8.98
C ASP A 32 5.54 -17.52 -9.71
N SER A 33 5.79 -17.75 -11.00
CA SER A 33 6.68 -16.90 -11.82
C SER A 33 8.10 -16.76 -11.24
N ALA A 34 8.57 -17.79 -10.53
CA ALA A 34 9.82 -17.77 -9.77
C ALA A 34 9.91 -16.60 -8.77
N GLY A 35 8.78 -16.20 -8.18
CA GLY A 35 8.71 -15.08 -7.23
C GLY A 35 9.02 -13.71 -7.85
N GLN A 36 9.05 -13.61 -9.19
CA GLN A 36 9.31 -12.37 -9.93
C GLN A 36 8.02 -11.56 -10.16
N ARG A 37 7.20 -11.46 -9.12
CA ARG A 37 6.04 -10.57 -9.06
C ARG A 37 6.30 -9.53 -7.98
N CYS A 38 5.94 -8.27 -8.24
CA CYS A 38 5.96 -7.25 -7.20
C CYS A 38 5.05 -7.61 -6.02
N SER A 39 3.97 -8.37 -6.26
CA SER A 39 3.04 -8.89 -5.25
C SER A 39 3.46 -10.20 -4.59
N ALA A 40 4.59 -10.81 -4.98
CA ALA A 40 4.99 -12.11 -4.45
C ALA A 40 5.21 -12.05 -2.93
N LEU A 41 4.84 -13.14 -2.25
CA LEU A 41 5.00 -13.28 -0.81
C LEU A 41 6.47 -13.33 -0.44
N ARG A 42 6.93 -12.36 0.37
CA ARG A 42 8.32 -12.26 0.83
C ARG A 42 8.49 -12.78 2.24
N VAL A 43 7.51 -12.56 3.11
CA VAL A 43 7.55 -13.02 4.50
C VAL A 43 6.22 -13.65 4.94
N LEU A 44 6.28 -14.94 5.28
CA LEU A 44 5.20 -15.69 5.91
C LEU A 44 5.36 -15.60 7.43
N CYS A 45 4.41 -14.95 8.09
CA CYS A 45 4.41 -14.79 9.55
C CYS A 45 3.48 -15.82 10.17
N LEU A 46 4.02 -16.77 10.93
CA LEU A 46 3.29 -17.90 11.50
C LEU A 46 3.16 -17.76 13.02
N GLN A 47 1.94 -17.95 13.53
CA GLN A 47 1.73 -18.00 14.98
C GLN A 47 2.53 -19.17 15.58
N GLU A 48 3.19 -18.94 16.71
CA GLU A 48 4.20 -19.81 17.30
C GLU A 48 3.75 -21.28 17.42
N GLU A 49 2.50 -21.50 17.81
CA GLU A 49 1.90 -22.81 18.09
C GLU A 49 1.77 -23.69 16.85
N ILE A 50 1.59 -23.09 15.66
CA ILE A 50 1.45 -23.83 14.39
C ILE A 50 2.70 -23.78 13.53
N ALA A 51 3.65 -22.90 13.85
CA ALA A 51 4.76 -22.58 12.96
C ALA A 51 5.65 -23.78 12.63
N SER A 52 5.94 -24.65 13.60
CA SER A 52 6.84 -25.80 13.38
C SER A 52 6.24 -26.83 12.41
N ASP A 53 5.01 -27.28 12.67
CA ASP A 53 4.33 -28.27 11.83
C ASP A 53 4.05 -27.71 10.43
N LEU A 54 3.55 -26.48 10.36
CA LEU A 54 3.22 -25.85 9.08
C LEU A 54 4.48 -25.60 8.22
N THR A 55 5.60 -25.20 8.83
CA THR A 55 6.87 -25.03 8.11
C THR A 55 7.39 -26.36 7.57
N ALA A 56 7.27 -27.45 8.34
CA ALA A 56 7.67 -28.78 7.88
C ALA A 56 6.83 -29.24 6.67
N ARG A 57 5.51 -29.12 6.76
CA ARG A 57 4.58 -29.44 5.67
C ARG A 57 4.81 -28.57 4.43
N LEU A 58 5.07 -27.28 4.62
CA LEU A 58 5.40 -26.37 3.52
C LEU A 58 6.69 -26.80 2.81
N LYS A 59 7.75 -27.17 3.54
CA LYS A 59 8.99 -27.71 2.95
C LYS A 59 8.73 -28.99 2.15
N SER A 60 7.89 -29.89 2.65
CA SER A 60 7.47 -31.08 1.90
C SER A 60 6.74 -30.71 0.61
N ALA A 61 5.76 -29.82 0.69
CA ALA A 61 4.97 -29.40 -0.48
C ALA A 61 5.82 -28.63 -1.50
N MET A 62 6.81 -27.84 -1.06
CA MET A 62 7.83 -27.24 -1.94
C MET A 62 8.60 -28.30 -2.73
N GLY A 63 8.87 -29.47 -2.13
CA GLY A 63 9.60 -30.57 -2.78
C GLY A 63 8.85 -31.19 -3.98
N GLU A 64 7.54 -30.97 -4.09
CA GLU A 64 6.72 -31.45 -5.20
C GLU A 64 6.73 -30.51 -6.42
N LEU A 65 7.28 -29.29 -6.28
CA LEU A 65 7.37 -28.32 -7.37
C LEU A 65 8.33 -28.81 -8.47
N LYS A 66 7.85 -28.81 -9.71
CA LYS A 66 8.63 -29.14 -10.90
C LYS A 66 9.25 -27.89 -11.49
N LEU A 67 10.58 -27.83 -11.48
CA LEU A 67 11.35 -26.74 -12.06
C LEU A 67 11.80 -27.09 -13.47
N GLY A 68 11.76 -26.13 -14.39
CA GLY A 68 12.29 -26.31 -15.73
C GLY A 68 11.88 -25.24 -16.74
N PRO A 69 12.07 -25.52 -18.03
CA PRO A 69 11.61 -24.66 -19.12
C PRO A 69 10.08 -24.50 -19.12
N PRO A 70 9.55 -23.26 -19.24
CA PRO A 70 8.11 -22.99 -19.11
C PRO A 70 7.29 -23.37 -20.36
N ASP A 71 7.90 -24.00 -21.35
CA ASP A 71 7.22 -24.55 -22.54
C ASP A 71 6.59 -25.94 -22.28
N ARG A 72 6.70 -26.45 -21.05
CA ARG A 72 6.10 -27.71 -20.61
C ARG A 72 5.00 -27.46 -19.58
N LEU A 73 3.81 -28.00 -19.83
CA LEU A 73 2.65 -27.86 -18.93
C LEU A 73 2.91 -28.39 -17.51
N SER A 74 3.81 -29.37 -17.37
CA SER A 74 4.15 -29.96 -16.07
C SER A 74 5.15 -29.14 -15.24
N VAL A 75 5.59 -27.98 -15.72
CA VAL A 75 6.55 -27.12 -15.00
C VAL A 75 5.79 -26.08 -14.20
N ASP A 76 6.06 -26.04 -12.90
CA ASP A 76 5.43 -25.10 -11.96
C ASP A 76 6.25 -23.81 -11.82
N VAL A 77 7.59 -23.93 -11.86
CA VAL A 77 8.51 -22.80 -11.61
C VAL A 77 9.57 -22.71 -12.72
N GLY A 78 9.55 -21.58 -13.43
CA GLY A 78 10.50 -21.26 -14.50
C GLY A 78 11.81 -20.62 -14.03
N PRO A 79 12.66 -20.16 -14.97
CA PRO A 79 13.91 -19.48 -14.65
C PRO A 79 13.68 -18.04 -14.14
N VAL A 80 14.71 -17.49 -13.50
CA VAL A 80 14.83 -16.04 -13.29
C VAL A 80 15.33 -15.35 -14.56
N ILE A 81 15.05 -14.05 -14.68
CA ILE A 81 15.17 -13.32 -15.95
C ILE A 81 16.60 -13.24 -16.51
N SER A 82 17.62 -13.22 -15.66
CA SER A 82 19.00 -12.96 -16.08
C SER A 82 20.04 -13.59 -15.16
N ALA A 83 21.28 -13.66 -15.66
CA ALA A 83 22.45 -14.06 -14.88
C ALA A 83 22.67 -13.13 -13.67
N GLU A 84 22.45 -11.83 -13.84
CA GLU A 84 22.60 -10.84 -12.77
C GLU A 84 21.60 -11.08 -11.64
N ALA A 85 20.32 -11.29 -11.98
CA ALA A 85 19.29 -11.63 -11.00
C ALA A 85 19.65 -12.93 -10.27
N CYS A 86 20.08 -13.95 -11.00
CA CYS A 86 20.54 -15.22 -10.45
C CYS A 86 21.70 -15.03 -9.46
N ASN A 87 22.76 -14.32 -9.87
CA ASN A 87 23.93 -14.07 -9.04
C ASN A 87 23.60 -13.26 -7.78
N SER A 88 22.73 -12.26 -7.89
CA SER A 88 22.24 -11.46 -6.76
C SER A 88 21.47 -12.34 -5.75
N LEU A 89 20.59 -13.22 -6.24
CA LEU A 89 19.83 -14.15 -5.41
C LEU A 89 20.73 -15.19 -4.73
N VAL A 90 21.69 -15.76 -5.45
CA VAL A 90 22.69 -16.67 -4.85
C VAL A 90 23.47 -15.93 -3.75
N ALA A 91 23.96 -14.72 -4.01
CA ALA A 91 24.69 -13.93 -3.03
C ALA A 91 23.83 -13.59 -1.79
N TYR A 92 22.54 -13.30 -1.98
CA TYR A 92 21.58 -13.11 -0.90
C TYR A 92 21.45 -14.36 -0.03
N ILE A 93 21.20 -15.52 -0.64
CA ILE A 93 21.00 -16.79 0.06
C ILE A 93 22.28 -17.18 0.83
N GLU A 94 23.46 -17.05 0.22
CA GLU A 94 24.74 -17.32 0.90
C GLU A 94 25.00 -16.35 2.06
N ARG A 95 24.59 -15.09 1.94
CA ARG A 95 24.68 -14.13 3.04
C ARG A 95 23.79 -14.55 4.20
N MET A 96 22.55 -14.97 3.93
CA MET A 96 21.64 -15.46 4.97
C MET A 96 22.18 -16.74 5.64
N ARG A 97 22.77 -17.65 4.86
CA ARG A 97 23.44 -18.86 5.40
C ARG A 97 24.59 -18.50 6.33
N ARG A 98 25.46 -17.57 5.92
CA ARG A 98 26.59 -17.09 6.74
C ARG A 98 26.14 -16.37 8.02
N ARG A 99 24.96 -15.75 8.03
CA ARG A 99 24.35 -15.18 9.23
C ARG A 99 23.76 -16.23 10.18
N GLY A 100 23.76 -17.51 9.79
CA GLY A 100 23.32 -18.63 10.63
C GLY A 100 21.83 -18.95 10.54
N PHE A 101 21.10 -18.39 9.57
CA PHE A 101 19.69 -18.73 9.39
C PHE A 101 19.51 -20.14 8.84
N ALA A 102 18.43 -20.80 9.26
CA ALA A 102 18.05 -22.10 8.72
C ALA A 102 17.52 -21.92 7.29
N ILE A 103 18.05 -22.69 6.34
CA ILE A 103 17.70 -22.59 4.92
C ILE A 103 17.31 -23.96 4.40
N PHE A 104 16.16 -24.03 3.75
CA PHE A 104 15.72 -25.16 2.93
C PHE A 104 15.61 -24.71 1.48
N ALA A 105 16.16 -25.48 0.55
CA ALA A 105 16.02 -25.22 -0.88
C ALA A 105 15.66 -26.53 -1.59
N THR A 106 14.79 -26.45 -2.58
CA THR A 106 14.45 -27.62 -3.40
C THR A 106 15.64 -28.04 -4.27
N PRO A 107 15.73 -29.31 -4.71
CA PRO A 107 16.77 -29.72 -5.64
C PRO A 107 16.54 -29.10 -7.03
N LEU A 108 17.62 -28.65 -7.66
CA LEU A 108 17.61 -28.33 -9.09
C LEU A 108 17.85 -29.60 -9.90
N GLY A 109 16.89 -29.97 -10.74
CA GLY A 109 16.99 -31.13 -11.63
C GLY A 109 17.82 -30.85 -12.88
N ALA A 110 18.08 -31.89 -13.67
CA ALA A 110 18.82 -31.78 -14.94
C ALA A 110 18.17 -30.82 -15.94
N ASP A 111 16.84 -30.67 -15.91
CA ASP A 111 16.10 -29.71 -16.73
C ASP A 111 16.47 -28.24 -16.43
N CYS A 112 17.09 -27.95 -15.28
CA CYS A 112 17.56 -26.64 -14.88
C CYS A 112 19.03 -26.38 -15.25
N ALA A 113 19.71 -27.32 -15.92
CA ALA A 113 21.14 -27.22 -16.23
C ALA A 113 21.48 -26.10 -17.24
N ARG A 114 20.49 -25.65 -18.02
CA ARG A 114 20.62 -24.57 -19.00
C ARG A 114 19.63 -23.47 -18.68
N GLY A 115 20.12 -22.24 -18.54
CA GLY A 115 19.33 -21.07 -18.12
C GLY A 115 19.71 -20.62 -16.72
N PHE A 116 18.97 -19.64 -16.20
CA PHE A 116 19.23 -19.05 -14.89
C PHE A 116 18.14 -19.51 -13.92
N PHE A 117 18.42 -20.55 -13.15
CA PHE A 117 17.47 -21.11 -12.19
C PHE A 117 17.93 -20.85 -10.76
N ILE A 118 16.97 -20.49 -9.92
CA ILE A 118 17.13 -20.44 -8.47
C ILE A 118 16.11 -21.43 -7.89
N ALA A 119 16.59 -22.33 -7.03
CA ALA A 119 15.69 -23.23 -6.33
C ALA A 119 14.73 -22.43 -5.43
N PRO A 120 13.42 -22.71 -5.43
CA PRO A 120 12.52 -22.30 -4.36
C PRO A 120 13.16 -22.51 -3.00
N THR A 121 13.39 -21.39 -2.30
CA THR A 121 14.17 -21.34 -1.07
C THR A 121 13.31 -20.79 0.05
N LEU A 122 13.34 -21.47 1.20
CA LEU A 122 12.73 -21.04 2.45
C LEU A 122 13.83 -20.71 3.45
N ILE A 123 13.76 -19.52 4.06
CA ILE A 123 14.70 -19.02 5.05
C ILE A 123 13.95 -18.69 6.35
N GLU A 124 14.30 -19.33 7.46
CA GLU A 124 13.72 -19.01 8.76
C GLU A 124 14.47 -17.82 9.38
N ILE A 125 13.74 -16.75 9.70
CA ILE A 125 14.27 -15.48 10.24
C ILE A 125 13.71 -15.20 11.64
N ASN A 126 14.39 -14.34 12.40
CA ASN A 126 14.03 -14.06 13.79
C ASN A 126 13.26 -12.75 13.95
N ALA A 127 13.46 -11.78 13.04
CA ALA A 127 12.75 -10.51 13.04
C ALA A 127 12.55 -9.99 11.61
N VAL A 128 11.55 -9.13 11.40
CA VAL A 128 11.31 -8.46 10.10
C VAL A 128 12.55 -7.71 9.62
N ALA A 129 13.33 -7.12 10.53
CA ALA A 129 14.56 -6.41 10.21
C ALA A 129 15.64 -7.30 9.56
N ASP A 130 15.55 -8.63 9.68
CA ASP A 130 16.50 -9.56 9.06
C ASP A 130 16.38 -9.61 7.53
N LEU A 131 15.22 -9.23 6.98
CA LEU A 131 14.93 -9.25 5.54
C LEU A 131 15.90 -8.34 4.75
N GLY A 132 16.15 -7.14 5.27
CA GLY A 132 16.80 -6.05 4.54
C GLY A 132 15.90 -5.47 3.45
N GLY A 133 16.49 -5.20 2.27
CA GLY A 133 15.75 -4.73 1.09
C GLY A 133 14.93 -5.82 0.40
N GLU A 134 14.24 -5.46 -0.68
CA GLU A 134 13.47 -6.41 -1.49
C GLU A 134 14.38 -7.45 -2.16
N VAL A 135 13.91 -8.70 -2.18
CA VAL A 135 14.56 -9.82 -2.86
C VAL A 135 13.62 -10.33 -3.95
N PHE A 136 13.95 -10.03 -5.20
CA PHE A 136 13.07 -10.30 -6.34
C PHE A 136 13.34 -11.68 -6.97
N GLY A 137 12.89 -12.75 -6.29
CA GLY A 137 13.07 -14.13 -6.74
C GLY A 137 12.32 -15.13 -5.85
N PRO A 138 12.53 -16.45 -6.05
CA PRO A 138 11.76 -17.50 -5.39
C PRO A 138 12.32 -17.79 -3.99
N VAL A 139 12.35 -16.76 -3.14
CA VAL A 139 12.86 -16.81 -1.76
C VAL A 139 11.76 -16.38 -0.80
N LEU A 140 11.30 -17.31 0.02
CA LEU A 140 10.31 -17.10 1.07
C LEU A 140 10.98 -17.03 2.43
N HIS A 141 10.68 -16.01 3.22
CA HIS A 141 11.10 -15.95 4.61
C HIS A 141 9.98 -16.42 5.51
N VAL A 142 10.30 -17.18 6.56
CA VAL A 142 9.36 -17.59 7.59
C VAL A 142 9.75 -16.93 8.90
N LEU A 143 8.81 -16.19 9.49
CA LEU A 143 8.96 -15.51 10.78
C LEU A 143 7.92 -16.08 11.75
N ARG A 144 8.34 -16.39 12.97
CA ARG A 144 7.43 -16.85 14.03
C ARG A 144 6.99 -15.67 14.90
N TYR A 145 5.75 -15.66 15.36
CA TYR A 145 5.27 -14.65 16.29
C TYR A 145 4.32 -15.23 17.35
N ARG A 146 4.33 -14.65 18.56
CA ARG A 146 3.34 -14.95 19.60
C ARG A 146 2.06 -14.16 19.34
N ARG A 147 0.88 -14.73 19.66
CA ARG A 147 -0.43 -14.12 19.35
C ARG A 147 -0.59 -12.69 19.90
N GLU A 148 -0.05 -12.42 21.08
CA GLU A 148 -0.10 -11.12 21.76
C GLU A 148 0.81 -10.09 21.09
N ALA A 149 1.84 -10.54 20.37
CA ALA A 149 2.78 -9.70 19.66
C ALA A 149 2.29 -9.30 18.25
N LEU A 150 1.10 -9.75 17.82
CA LEU A 150 0.55 -9.43 16.51
C LEU A 150 0.54 -7.91 16.21
N PRO A 151 0.10 -7.01 17.11
CA PRO A 151 0.17 -5.57 16.85
C PRO A 151 1.59 -5.07 16.58
N THR A 152 2.56 -5.53 17.37
CA THR A 152 3.98 -5.17 17.22
C THR A 152 4.58 -5.73 15.93
N LEU A 153 4.18 -6.94 15.52
CA LEU A 153 4.56 -7.52 14.23
C LEU A 153 4.06 -6.65 13.07
N LEU A 154 2.79 -6.24 13.11
CA LEU A 154 2.21 -5.37 12.08
C LEU A 154 2.94 -4.03 12.00
N ASP A 155 3.32 -3.45 13.14
CA ASP A 155 4.12 -2.23 13.18
C ASP A 155 5.52 -2.43 12.57
N ALA A 156 6.16 -3.57 12.85
CA ALA A 156 7.47 -3.90 12.28
C ALA A 156 7.40 -4.10 10.76
N LEU A 157 6.33 -4.72 10.25
CA LEU A 157 6.08 -4.85 8.81
C LEU A 157 5.85 -3.49 8.16
N ASN A 158 5.05 -2.62 8.78
CA ASN A 158 4.82 -1.25 8.31
C ASN A 158 6.11 -0.42 8.30
N ALA A 159 7.01 -0.64 9.27
CA ALA A 159 8.29 0.05 9.37
C ALA A 159 9.28 -0.29 8.26
N THR A 160 9.01 -1.33 7.44
CA THR A 160 9.78 -1.58 6.21
C THR A 160 9.63 -0.45 5.18
N GLY A 161 8.58 0.38 5.32
CA GLY A 161 8.26 1.48 4.41
C GLY A 161 7.55 1.05 3.11
N PHE A 162 7.46 -0.25 2.84
CA PHE A 162 6.68 -0.81 1.74
C PHE A 162 5.20 -0.94 2.11
N GLY A 163 4.34 -1.03 1.10
CA GLY A 163 2.91 -1.15 1.30
C GLY A 163 2.15 -1.56 0.04
N LEU A 164 2.58 -2.64 -0.61
CA LEU A 164 1.99 -3.14 -1.85
C LEU A 164 0.89 -4.18 -1.57
N THR A 165 1.26 -5.45 -1.34
CA THR A 165 0.32 -6.51 -0.97
C THR A 165 0.55 -7.00 0.46
N GLY A 166 -0.53 -7.45 1.08
CA GLY A 166 -0.49 -8.15 2.36
C GLY A 166 -1.68 -9.09 2.47
N GLY A 167 -1.61 -10.05 3.38
CA GLY A 167 -2.74 -10.93 3.61
C GLY A 167 -2.81 -11.51 5.00
N VAL A 168 -3.94 -12.12 5.28
CA VAL A 168 -4.21 -12.83 6.53
C VAL A 168 -4.96 -14.12 6.26
N HIS A 169 -4.48 -15.22 6.85
CA HIS A 169 -5.27 -16.43 7.05
C HIS A 169 -5.72 -16.49 8.50
N SER A 170 -7.03 -16.38 8.69
CA SER A 170 -7.71 -16.43 9.99
C SER A 170 -9.20 -16.71 9.78
N ARG A 171 -9.79 -17.49 10.68
CA ARG A 171 -11.24 -17.68 10.82
C ARG A 171 -11.86 -16.78 11.89
N LEU A 172 -11.04 -15.95 12.55
CA LEU A 172 -11.46 -15.00 13.57
C LEU A 172 -11.60 -13.62 12.95
N ASP A 173 -12.83 -13.09 12.93
CA ASP A 173 -13.15 -11.75 12.43
C ASP A 173 -12.30 -10.68 13.13
N SER A 174 -12.09 -10.81 14.45
CA SER A 174 -11.26 -9.88 15.22
C SER A 174 -9.79 -9.83 14.77
N THR A 175 -9.22 -10.96 14.33
CA THR A 175 -7.87 -10.98 13.74
C THR A 175 -7.90 -10.35 12.35
N VAL A 176 -8.89 -10.69 11.52
CA VAL A 176 -9.03 -10.13 10.16
C VAL A 176 -9.16 -8.62 10.22
N ASP A 177 -10.07 -8.09 11.04
CA ASP A 177 -10.30 -6.66 11.22
C ASP A 177 -9.05 -5.94 11.71
N LEU A 178 -8.34 -6.50 12.69
CA LEU A 178 -7.09 -5.91 13.20
C LEU A 178 -6.02 -5.81 12.10
N VAL A 179 -5.78 -6.91 11.38
CA VAL A 179 -4.78 -6.93 10.30
C VAL A 179 -5.21 -6.02 9.16
N SER A 180 -6.47 -6.11 8.71
CA SER A 180 -7.01 -5.28 7.65
C SER A 180 -7.02 -3.80 8.01
N ALA A 181 -7.17 -3.40 9.28
CA ALA A 181 -7.13 -2.01 9.69
C ALA A 181 -5.68 -1.48 9.84
N ARG A 182 -4.77 -2.28 10.40
CA ARG A 182 -3.44 -1.81 10.84
C ARG A 182 -2.31 -2.10 9.84
N LEU A 183 -2.41 -3.13 9.01
CA LEU A 183 -1.39 -3.42 8.00
C LEU A 183 -1.42 -2.35 6.91
N SER A 184 -0.27 -1.72 6.70
CA SER A 184 -0.05 -0.66 5.73
C SER A 184 0.18 -1.28 4.35
N ALA A 185 -0.88 -1.71 3.68
CA ALA A 185 -0.83 -2.24 2.31
C ALA A 185 -1.97 -1.70 1.44
N GLY A 186 -1.68 -1.45 0.17
CA GLY A 186 -2.66 -1.03 -0.81
C GLY A 186 -3.63 -2.15 -1.22
N ASN A 187 -3.19 -3.41 -1.23
CA ASN A 187 -4.00 -4.58 -1.54
C ASN A 187 -3.92 -5.59 -0.40
N ILE A 188 -5.06 -5.88 0.24
CA ILE A 188 -5.16 -6.83 1.35
C ILE A 188 -6.03 -8.01 0.93
N TYR A 189 -5.54 -9.22 1.19
CA TYR A 189 -6.19 -10.47 0.83
C TYR A 189 -6.47 -11.32 2.08
N VAL A 190 -7.68 -11.84 2.20
CA VAL A 190 -8.12 -12.63 3.37
C VAL A 190 -8.47 -14.04 2.95
N ASN A 191 -7.82 -15.03 3.57
CA ASN A 191 -7.99 -16.47 3.34
C ASN A 191 -7.82 -16.89 1.87
N ARG A 192 -6.81 -16.34 1.21
CA ARG A 192 -6.42 -16.62 -0.18
C ARG A 192 -4.99 -16.15 -0.45
N ASN A 193 -4.41 -16.57 -1.58
CA ASN A 193 -3.15 -16.04 -2.08
C ASN A 193 -3.17 -14.51 -2.28
N ILE A 194 -1.98 -13.90 -2.33
CA ILE A 194 -1.81 -12.43 -2.37
C ILE A 194 -1.35 -11.90 -3.73
N ILE A 195 -1.48 -12.71 -4.79
CA ILE A 195 -1.06 -12.39 -6.15
C ILE A 195 -2.25 -12.35 -7.12
N GLY A 196 -2.02 -11.96 -8.38
CA GLY A 196 -3.05 -12.06 -9.42
C GLY A 196 -4.23 -11.09 -9.28
N ALA A 197 -3.98 -9.85 -8.83
CA ALA A 197 -4.99 -8.81 -8.82
C ALA A 197 -5.67 -8.66 -10.20
N THR A 198 -7.00 -8.68 -10.19
CA THR A 198 -7.84 -8.56 -11.39
C THR A 198 -8.25 -7.11 -11.59
N VAL A 199 -8.05 -6.59 -12.81
CA VAL A 199 -8.42 -5.22 -13.20
C VAL A 199 -9.91 -4.97 -12.95
N GLY A 200 -10.23 -3.85 -12.32
CA GLY A 200 -11.61 -3.46 -12.01
C GLY A 200 -12.25 -4.21 -10.83
N VAL A 201 -11.60 -5.24 -10.29
CA VAL A 201 -12.08 -6.01 -9.13
C VAL A 201 -11.18 -5.80 -7.91
N GLN A 202 -9.86 -5.92 -8.10
CA GLN A 202 -8.85 -5.55 -7.12
C GLN A 202 -7.88 -4.53 -7.72
N PRO A 203 -8.29 -3.24 -7.88
CA PRO A 203 -7.39 -2.18 -8.30
C PRO A 203 -6.02 -2.29 -7.58
N PHE A 204 -4.95 -2.27 -8.36
CA PHE A 204 -3.63 -2.71 -7.90
C PHE A 204 -2.67 -1.55 -7.78
N GLY A 205 -1.98 -1.48 -6.66
CA GLY A 205 -0.94 -0.48 -6.40
C GLY A 205 -0.75 -0.22 -4.92
N GLY A 206 0.43 0.24 -4.56
CA GLY A 206 0.84 0.43 -3.18
C GLY A 206 0.94 1.90 -2.76
N HIS A 207 1.59 2.11 -1.62
CA HIS A 207 2.01 3.42 -1.13
C HIS A 207 3.36 3.31 -0.41
N GLY A 208 3.91 4.44 0.02
CA GLY A 208 5.26 4.48 0.58
C GLY A 208 6.31 4.11 -0.47
N LEU A 209 7.23 3.21 -0.13
CA LEU A 209 8.26 2.70 -1.04
C LEU A 209 7.70 1.85 -2.18
N SER A 210 6.40 1.50 -2.14
CA SER A 210 5.74 0.67 -3.17
C SER A 210 5.07 1.45 -4.29
N GLY A 211 4.92 2.77 -4.16
CA GLY A 211 4.48 3.59 -5.28
C GLY A 211 3.80 4.89 -4.89
N THR A 212 3.53 5.70 -5.91
CA THR A 212 2.89 7.01 -5.77
C THR A 212 1.36 6.94 -5.84
N GLY A 213 0.83 5.87 -6.43
CA GLY A 213 -0.51 5.80 -6.98
C GLY A 213 -0.72 6.78 -8.15
N PRO A 214 -1.95 6.88 -8.67
CA PRO A 214 -3.12 6.06 -8.35
C PRO A 214 -2.99 4.60 -8.83
N LYS A 215 -3.81 3.71 -8.28
CA LYS A 215 -3.84 2.27 -8.58
C LYS A 215 -4.15 2.00 -10.06
N ALA A 216 -3.33 1.15 -10.68
CA ALA A 216 -3.62 0.59 -11.98
C ALA A 216 -4.90 -0.25 -11.95
N GLY A 217 -5.70 -0.15 -13.02
CA GLY A 217 -7.02 -0.79 -13.09
C GLY A 217 -8.06 -0.23 -12.10
N GLY A 218 -7.76 0.90 -11.46
CA GLY A 218 -8.65 1.64 -10.58
C GLY A 218 -9.30 2.87 -11.24
N PRO A 219 -10.32 3.46 -10.58
CA PRO A 219 -11.12 4.54 -11.14
C PRO A 219 -10.39 5.89 -11.24
N LEU A 220 -9.29 6.06 -10.48
CA LEU A 220 -8.51 7.31 -10.45
C LEU A 220 -7.36 7.33 -11.46
N TYR A 221 -7.02 6.20 -12.08
CA TYR A 221 -5.84 6.07 -12.91
C TYR A 221 -5.84 7.04 -14.10
N LEU A 222 -6.92 7.02 -14.90
CA LEU A 222 -7.02 7.85 -16.08
C LEU A 222 -7.13 9.35 -15.75
N LYS A 223 -7.71 9.71 -14.59
CA LYS A 223 -7.75 11.12 -14.14
C LYS A 223 -6.35 11.72 -14.03
N ARG A 224 -5.36 10.92 -13.62
CA ARG A 224 -3.98 11.38 -13.46
C ARG A 224 -3.26 11.66 -14.79
N LEU A 225 -3.81 11.17 -15.91
CA LEU A 225 -3.28 11.35 -17.26
C LEU A 225 -3.90 12.55 -17.99
N LEU A 226 -4.85 13.24 -17.37
CA LEU A 226 -5.51 14.41 -17.92
C LEU A 226 -5.02 15.67 -17.20
N ALA A 227 -4.96 16.80 -17.92
CA ALA A 227 -4.78 18.11 -17.29
C ALA A 227 -6.02 18.48 -16.46
N THR A 228 -7.21 18.24 -17.03
CA THR A 228 -8.51 18.44 -16.38
C THR A 228 -9.45 17.31 -16.76
N ALA A 229 -10.11 16.68 -15.78
CA ALA A 229 -11.14 15.69 -16.05
C ALA A 229 -12.47 16.38 -16.45
N PRO A 230 -13.23 15.83 -17.42
CA PRO A 230 -14.54 16.39 -17.79
C PRO A 230 -15.53 16.31 -16.64
N ALA A 231 -16.49 17.23 -16.58
CA ALA A 231 -17.52 17.26 -15.54
C ALA A 231 -18.39 15.99 -15.51
N SER A 232 -18.50 15.27 -16.64
CA SER A 232 -19.21 14.00 -16.76
C SER A 232 -18.43 12.79 -16.24
N TRP A 233 -17.22 12.98 -15.69
CA TRP A 233 -16.38 11.88 -15.23
C TRP A 233 -17.08 11.09 -14.10
N PRO A 234 -17.13 9.74 -14.17
CA PRO A 234 -17.74 8.91 -13.14
C PRO A 234 -17.16 9.22 -11.76
N SER A 235 -18.03 9.60 -10.83
CA SER A 235 -17.62 9.88 -9.45
C SER A 235 -17.78 8.65 -8.59
N LEU A 236 -16.81 8.45 -7.69
CA LEU A 236 -16.96 7.54 -6.57
C LEU A 236 -18.09 8.00 -5.65
N PRO A 237 -18.67 7.09 -4.85
CA PRO A 237 -19.59 7.47 -3.78
C PRO A 237 -19.03 8.60 -2.92
N ALA A 238 -19.91 9.44 -2.39
CA ALA A 238 -19.49 10.47 -1.45
C ALA A 238 -18.86 9.82 -0.21
N GLY A 239 -17.76 10.41 0.27
CA GLY A 239 -17.24 10.12 1.60
C GLY A 239 -17.98 10.93 2.66
N GLU A 240 -17.69 10.66 3.93
CA GLU A 240 -18.16 11.52 5.02
C GLU A 240 -17.27 12.78 5.10
N PRO A 241 -17.84 14.00 5.09
CA PRO A 241 -17.05 15.20 5.18
C PRO A 241 -16.27 15.26 6.51
N SER A 242 -14.96 15.53 6.41
CA SER A 242 -14.05 15.62 7.56
C SER A 242 -14.54 16.66 8.60
N PRO A 243 -14.80 16.26 9.85
CA PRO A 243 -15.20 17.20 10.91
C PRO A 243 -14.15 18.30 11.14
N THR A 244 -12.87 17.94 11.01
CA THR A 244 -11.76 18.87 11.12
C THR A 244 -11.73 19.89 9.98
N ALA A 245 -12.05 19.47 8.75
CA ALA A 245 -12.15 20.40 7.62
C ALA A 245 -13.29 21.42 7.81
N ARG A 246 -14.43 20.98 8.36
CA ARG A 246 -15.54 21.87 8.72
C ARG A 246 -15.14 22.89 9.78
N ARG A 247 -14.53 22.43 10.88
CA ARG A 247 -14.00 23.31 11.92
C ARG A 247 -13.00 24.33 11.38
N PHE A 248 -12.15 23.92 10.44
CA PHE A 248 -11.22 24.84 9.79
C PHE A 248 -11.95 25.90 8.97
N ALA A 249 -12.97 25.52 8.18
CA ALA A 249 -13.80 26.47 7.46
C ALA A 249 -14.50 27.48 8.40
N ASP A 250 -15.03 27.00 9.53
CA ASP A 250 -15.67 27.86 10.55
C ASP A 250 -14.68 28.84 11.18
N PHE A 251 -13.45 28.39 11.45
CA PHE A 251 -12.37 29.26 11.92
C PHE A 251 -12.04 30.38 10.91
N ILE A 252 -11.95 30.05 9.62
CA ILE A 252 -11.72 31.05 8.57
C ILE A 252 -12.92 32.02 8.46
N ALA A 253 -14.15 31.53 8.61
CA ALA A 253 -15.34 32.38 8.63
C ALA A 253 -15.31 33.37 9.81
N ALA A 254 -14.93 32.90 11.01
CA ALA A 254 -14.83 33.71 12.22
C ALA A 254 -13.76 34.82 12.13
N ARG A 255 -12.77 34.66 11.25
CA ARG A 255 -11.77 35.70 10.94
C ARG A 255 -12.27 36.80 9.99
N GLY A 256 -13.51 36.69 9.50
CA GLY A 256 -14.09 37.63 8.53
C GLY A 256 -13.81 37.29 7.07
N GLU A 257 -13.21 36.12 6.79
CA GLU A 257 -12.82 35.69 5.43
C GLU A 257 -13.92 34.82 4.78
N GLY A 258 -15.12 35.36 4.64
CA GLY A 258 -16.32 34.59 4.28
C GLY A 258 -16.25 33.83 2.95
N GLU A 259 -15.68 34.42 1.89
CA GLU A 259 -15.53 33.74 0.59
C GLU A 259 -14.52 32.59 0.66
N LEU A 260 -13.43 32.77 1.41
CA LEU A 260 -12.43 31.73 1.59
C LEU A 260 -12.97 30.58 2.45
N ALA A 261 -13.76 30.89 3.48
CA ALA A 261 -14.46 29.90 4.29
C ALA A 261 -15.43 29.04 3.45
N LYS A 262 -16.20 29.67 2.55
CA LYS A 262 -17.09 28.95 1.61
C LYS A 262 -16.29 28.02 0.70
N LEU A 263 -15.13 28.46 0.20
CA LEU A 263 -14.25 27.61 -0.59
C LEU A 263 -13.75 26.40 0.22
N CYS A 264 -13.32 26.61 1.48
CA CYS A 264 -12.90 25.54 2.37
C CYS A 264 -14.03 24.52 2.62
N ALA A 265 -15.25 24.99 2.88
CA ALA A 265 -16.42 24.13 3.06
C ALA A 265 -16.74 23.33 1.78
N LYS A 266 -16.68 23.96 0.61
CA LYS A 266 -16.88 23.30 -0.69
C LYS A 266 -15.85 22.19 -0.92
N LEU A 267 -14.57 22.43 -0.60
CA LEU A 267 -13.52 21.40 -0.71
C LEU A 267 -13.80 20.21 0.21
N ALA A 268 -14.30 20.47 1.43
CA ALA A 268 -14.70 19.42 2.36
C ALA A 268 -15.86 18.57 1.83
N GLU A 269 -16.82 19.17 1.14
CA GLU A 269 -17.96 18.48 0.50
C GLU A 269 -17.57 17.70 -0.77
N GLN A 270 -16.56 18.18 -1.50
CA GLN A 270 -16.07 17.54 -2.73
C GLN A 270 -15.22 16.29 -2.46
N SER A 271 -14.59 16.22 -1.29
CA SER A 271 -13.74 15.10 -0.90
C SER A 271 -14.50 13.77 -0.92
N ARG A 272 -13.83 12.72 -1.40
CA ARG A 272 -14.32 11.34 -1.39
C ARG A 272 -13.60 10.47 -0.35
N CYS A 273 -12.80 11.07 0.52
CA CYS A 273 -12.14 10.34 1.61
C CYS A 273 -13.17 9.63 2.49
N GLY A 274 -12.94 8.36 2.82
CA GLY A 274 -13.89 7.52 3.54
C GLY A 274 -14.91 6.79 2.66
N ALA A 275 -14.97 7.08 1.35
CA ALA A 275 -15.82 6.32 0.44
C ALA A 275 -15.42 4.84 0.43
N SER A 276 -16.41 3.96 0.40
CA SER A 276 -16.24 2.51 0.30
C SER A 276 -17.30 1.93 -0.64
N VAL A 277 -16.88 1.05 -1.54
CA VAL A 277 -17.74 0.41 -2.52
C VAL A 277 -17.33 -1.05 -2.69
N GLU A 278 -18.33 -1.94 -2.74
CA GLU A 278 -18.12 -3.31 -3.14
C GLU A 278 -18.10 -3.38 -4.68
N LEU A 279 -17.00 -3.92 -5.22
CA LEU A 279 -16.80 -4.05 -6.65
C LEU A 279 -17.37 -5.37 -7.15
N PRO A 280 -18.04 -5.40 -8.32
CA PRO A 280 -18.49 -6.64 -8.93
C PRO A 280 -17.32 -7.63 -9.11
N GLY A 281 -17.55 -8.89 -8.77
CA GLY A 281 -16.53 -9.93 -8.82
C GLY A 281 -17.14 -11.33 -8.86
N PRO A 282 -16.31 -12.38 -8.83
CA PRO A 282 -16.79 -13.76 -8.83
C PRO A 282 -17.53 -14.11 -7.54
N THR A 283 -18.43 -15.08 -7.61
CA THR A 283 -19.08 -15.65 -6.42
C THR A 283 -18.05 -16.31 -5.50
N GLY A 284 -18.26 -16.23 -4.19
CA GLY A 284 -17.32 -16.79 -3.21
C GLY A 284 -16.16 -15.84 -2.87
N GLU A 285 -16.21 -14.63 -3.41
CA GLU A 285 -15.31 -13.54 -3.07
C GLU A 285 -16.09 -12.27 -2.77
N ARG A 286 -15.59 -11.47 -1.83
CA ARG A 286 -16.05 -10.11 -1.57
C ARG A 286 -14.90 -9.14 -1.81
N ASN A 287 -15.13 -8.16 -2.67
CA ASN A 287 -14.09 -7.23 -3.13
C ASN A 287 -14.50 -5.80 -2.81
N VAL A 288 -13.80 -5.17 -1.87
CA VAL A 288 -14.11 -3.81 -1.41
C VAL A 288 -12.99 -2.87 -1.84
N TYR A 289 -13.36 -1.78 -2.50
CA TYR A 289 -12.49 -0.63 -2.75
C TYR A 289 -12.85 0.50 -1.80
N SER A 290 -11.85 1.14 -1.21
CA SER A 290 -12.07 2.26 -0.29
C SER A 290 -10.99 3.33 -0.40
N LEU A 291 -11.33 4.54 0.05
CA LEU A 291 -10.43 5.68 0.11
C LEU A 291 -10.16 6.04 1.56
N ALA A 292 -8.88 6.16 1.91
CA ALA A 292 -8.43 6.58 3.24
C ALA A 292 -7.51 7.81 3.16
N PRO A 293 -7.27 8.51 4.27
CA PRO A 293 -6.28 9.57 4.30
C PRO A 293 -4.91 9.05 3.88
N ARG A 294 -4.18 9.85 3.12
CA ARG A 294 -2.83 9.53 2.65
C ARG A 294 -1.84 9.55 3.80
N GLY A 295 -1.94 10.55 4.68
CA GLY A 295 -1.13 10.72 5.89
C GLY A 295 -0.83 12.20 6.16
N ALA A 296 0.40 12.61 5.90
CA ALA A 296 0.92 13.96 6.06
C ALA A 296 1.00 14.67 4.71
N VAL A 297 0.49 15.90 4.63
CA VAL A 297 0.55 16.74 3.42
C VAL A 297 1.31 18.03 3.76
N LEU A 298 2.38 18.32 3.02
CA LEU A 298 3.01 19.64 3.07
C LEU A 298 2.12 20.66 2.37
N CYS A 299 1.89 21.80 3.01
CA CYS A 299 1.29 23.00 2.44
C CYS A 299 2.36 24.10 2.44
N ASP A 300 2.91 24.40 1.27
CA ASP A 300 3.95 25.41 1.07
C ASP A 300 3.43 26.52 0.16
N ALA A 301 3.16 27.70 0.71
CA ALA A 301 2.59 28.80 -0.05
C ALA A 301 3.23 30.15 0.29
N ALA A 302 3.29 31.04 -0.71
CA ALA A 302 3.83 32.40 -0.54
C ALA A 302 2.81 33.34 0.14
N SER A 303 1.51 33.12 -0.10
CA SER A 303 0.42 33.92 0.49
C SER A 303 -0.37 33.14 1.52
N GLU A 304 -0.93 33.85 2.50
CA GLU A 304 -1.76 33.20 3.53
C GLU A 304 -3.03 32.59 2.94
N GLU A 305 -3.62 33.24 1.94
CA GLU A 305 -4.79 32.74 1.25
C GLU A 305 -4.52 31.40 0.55
N ALA A 306 -3.44 31.29 -0.22
CA ALA A 306 -3.05 30.03 -0.85
C ALA A 306 -2.73 28.96 0.20
N LEU A 307 -2.09 29.33 1.31
CA LEU A 307 -1.82 28.40 2.41
C LEU A 307 -3.12 27.84 3.01
N ILE A 308 -4.12 28.69 3.25
CA ILE A 308 -5.44 28.28 3.76
C ILE A 308 -6.12 27.31 2.80
N VAL A 309 -6.09 27.57 1.49
CA VAL A 309 -6.65 26.66 0.47
C VAL A 309 -5.95 25.30 0.50
N GLN A 310 -4.62 25.27 0.59
CA GLN A 310 -3.86 24.02 0.65
C GLN A 310 -4.17 23.23 1.92
N ILE A 311 -4.29 23.91 3.08
CA ILE A 311 -4.72 23.30 4.34
C ILE A 311 -6.12 22.70 4.18
N ALA A 312 -7.07 23.45 3.60
CA ALA A 312 -8.42 22.96 3.39
C ALA A 312 -8.45 21.67 2.56
N CYS A 313 -7.66 21.58 1.49
CA CYS A 313 -7.51 20.35 0.70
C CYS A 313 -6.97 19.18 1.53
N ALA A 314 -5.92 19.40 2.32
CA ALA A 314 -5.32 18.39 3.19
C ALA A 314 -6.34 17.87 4.23
N LEU A 315 -7.00 18.78 4.94
CA LEU A 315 -7.97 18.44 5.99
C LEU A 315 -9.25 17.81 5.42
N ALA A 316 -9.72 18.26 4.24
CA ALA A 316 -10.87 17.70 3.54
C ALA A 316 -10.67 16.22 3.20
N THR A 317 -9.42 15.83 2.96
CA THR A 317 -9.01 14.45 2.67
C THR A 317 -8.49 13.71 3.91
N GLY A 318 -8.76 14.25 5.10
CA GLY A 318 -8.46 13.62 6.39
C GLY A 318 -6.97 13.59 6.75
N ASN A 319 -6.13 14.32 6.02
CA ASN A 319 -4.68 14.37 6.24
C ASN A 319 -4.31 15.39 7.31
N ARG A 320 -3.12 15.22 7.87
CA ARG A 320 -2.44 16.28 8.65
C ARG A 320 -1.80 17.28 7.69
N ALA A 321 -1.82 18.56 8.04
CA ALA A 321 -1.24 19.64 7.25
C ALA A 321 0.05 20.15 7.91
N TRP A 322 1.17 20.02 7.22
CA TRP A 322 2.46 20.57 7.63
C TRP A 322 2.71 21.86 6.87
N LEU A 323 2.92 22.97 7.58
CA LEU A 323 2.97 24.29 6.97
C LEU A 323 4.40 24.75 6.75
N SER A 324 4.66 25.28 5.56
CA SER A 324 5.88 25.99 5.18
C SER A 324 5.52 27.30 4.47
N GLY A 325 6.50 28.17 4.31
CA GLY A 325 6.35 29.47 3.67
C GLY A 325 6.16 30.62 4.66
N ALA A 326 6.19 31.84 4.13
CA ALA A 326 6.18 33.08 4.92
C ALA A 326 4.98 33.21 5.91
N PRO A 327 3.74 32.83 5.56
CA PRO A 327 2.60 33.04 6.46
C PRO A 327 2.43 31.94 7.53
N ALA A 328 3.18 30.84 7.46
CA ALA A 328 2.95 29.65 8.27
C ALA A 328 2.98 29.92 9.78
N ALA A 329 4.01 30.59 10.28
CA ALA A 329 4.16 30.87 11.72
C ALA A 329 3.03 31.74 12.28
N ARG A 330 2.60 32.75 11.51
CA ARG A 330 1.49 33.63 11.89
C ARG A 330 0.17 32.87 11.95
N LEU A 331 -0.09 32.03 10.93
CA LEU A 331 -1.32 31.25 10.87
C LEU A 331 -1.42 30.27 12.04
N ILE A 332 -0.34 29.54 12.35
CA ILE A 332 -0.28 28.60 13.49
C ILE A 332 -0.59 29.31 14.81
N ALA A 333 -0.02 30.50 15.04
CA ALA A 333 -0.26 31.27 16.26
C ALA A 333 -1.74 31.64 16.44
N ALA A 334 -2.46 31.87 15.33
CA ALA A 334 -3.89 32.20 15.31
C ALA A 334 -4.82 30.98 15.41
N LEU A 335 -4.33 29.76 15.18
CA LEU A 335 -5.19 28.56 15.20
C LEU A 335 -5.76 28.25 16.59
N PRO A 336 -7.03 27.83 16.68
CA PRO A 336 -7.60 27.19 17.86
C PRO A 336 -6.85 25.92 18.25
N GLY A 337 -6.86 25.57 19.53
CA GLY A 337 -6.13 24.40 20.07
C GLY A 337 -6.42 23.09 19.34
N GLU A 338 -7.70 22.80 19.09
CA GLU A 338 -8.14 21.56 18.41
C GLU A 338 -7.58 21.39 16.99
N LEU A 339 -7.30 22.49 16.29
CA LEU A 339 -6.73 22.44 14.94
C LEU A 339 -5.21 22.27 14.94
N ARG A 340 -4.53 22.56 16.07
CA ARG A 340 -3.07 22.41 16.19
C ARG A 340 -2.62 20.95 16.29
N ASP A 341 -3.52 20.02 16.62
CA ASP A 341 -3.22 18.57 16.65
C ASP A 341 -2.98 17.98 15.25
N VAL A 342 -3.49 18.68 14.22
CA VAL A 342 -3.49 18.22 12.83
C VAL A 342 -2.93 19.25 11.86
N ILE A 343 -2.61 20.45 12.33
CA ILE A 343 -1.95 21.51 11.58
C ILE A 343 -0.73 21.98 12.38
N ALA A 344 0.46 21.83 11.82
CA ALA A 344 1.72 22.16 12.49
C ALA A 344 2.74 22.76 11.52
N LEU A 345 3.77 23.44 12.05
CA LEU A 345 4.91 23.86 11.23
C LEU A 345 5.71 22.64 10.79
N ALA A 346 6.07 22.59 9.51
CA ALA A 346 6.95 21.55 8.99
C ALA A 346 8.37 21.73 9.56
N ALA A 347 8.99 20.63 10.02
CA ALA A 347 10.43 20.66 10.27
C ALA A 347 11.20 20.76 8.94
N PRO A 348 12.48 21.20 8.97
CA PRO A 348 13.35 21.06 7.81
C PRO A 348 13.39 19.61 7.33
N ASN A 349 13.11 19.36 6.05
CA ASN A 349 13.02 18.03 5.46
C ASN A 349 11.96 17.11 6.10
N GLU A 350 10.84 17.67 6.60
CA GLU A 350 9.71 16.88 7.10
C GLU A 350 9.31 15.78 6.10
N ASN A 351 9.14 14.56 6.60
CA ASN A 351 8.66 13.43 5.81
C ASN A 351 7.15 13.58 5.60
N VAL A 352 6.74 13.76 4.35
CA VAL A 352 5.35 13.95 3.96
C VAL A 352 4.96 12.97 2.86
N ASP A 353 3.69 12.61 2.80
CA ASP A 353 3.15 11.67 1.83
C ASP A 353 2.73 12.36 0.52
N ALA A 354 2.51 13.68 0.55
CA ALA A 354 2.30 14.54 -0.61
C ALA A 354 2.67 15.99 -0.28
N ALA A 355 2.89 16.82 -1.31
CA ALA A 355 3.10 18.25 -1.15
C ALA A 355 2.17 19.06 -2.06
N LEU A 356 1.64 20.15 -1.52
CA LEU A 356 0.91 21.18 -2.24
C LEU A 356 1.76 22.45 -2.25
N THR A 357 1.85 23.11 -3.41
CA THR A 357 2.63 24.35 -3.54
C THR A 357 2.01 25.33 -4.52
N ASP A 358 2.18 26.63 -4.31
CA ASP A 358 1.82 27.68 -5.30
C ASP A 358 3.03 28.13 -6.13
N ARG A 359 4.21 27.53 -5.93
CA ARG A 359 5.43 27.86 -6.69
C ARG A 359 5.28 27.59 -8.18
N GLU A 360 5.96 28.40 -8.98
CA GLU A 360 5.96 28.33 -10.45
C GLU A 360 7.38 28.45 -11.02
N GLY A 361 7.52 28.17 -12.31
CA GLY A 361 8.79 28.32 -13.05
C GLY A 361 9.98 27.67 -12.34
N ASP A 362 11.08 28.41 -12.23
CA ASP A 362 12.34 27.94 -11.64
C ASP A 362 12.19 27.54 -10.16
N ALA A 363 11.31 28.23 -9.41
CA ALA A 363 11.07 27.92 -8.00
C ALA A 363 10.38 26.55 -7.83
N LEU A 364 9.45 26.19 -8.74
CA LEU A 364 8.84 24.87 -8.76
C LEU A 364 9.85 23.79 -9.19
N ILE A 365 10.66 24.07 -10.22
CA ILE A 365 11.70 23.13 -10.67
C ILE A 365 12.69 22.84 -9.54
N ALA A 366 13.13 23.87 -8.81
CA ALA A 366 14.02 23.71 -7.67
C ALA A 366 13.40 22.85 -6.55
N LEU A 367 12.13 23.08 -6.23
CA LEU A 367 11.40 22.27 -5.25
C LEU A 367 11.29 20.80 -5.68
N LEU A 368 10.93 20.55 -6.95
CA LEU A 368 10.85 19.19 -7.49
C LEU A 368 12.22 18.49 -7.45
N ALA A 369 13.30 19.21 -7.74
CA ALA A 369 14.65 18.66 -7.66
C ALA A 369 15.08 18.37 -6.22
N GLU A 370 14.62 19.13 -5.24
CA GLU A 370 14.82 18.84 -3.82
C GLU A 370 14.14 17.52 -3.44
N TYR A 371 12.84 17.39 -3.74
CA TYR A 371 12.07 16.18 -3.43
C TYR A 371 12.59 14.94 -4.15
N ALA A 372 13.06 15.08 -5.39
CA ALA A 372 13.63 13.96 -6.15
C ALA A 372 14.95 13.43 -5.57
N ARG A 373 15.65 14.21 -4.73
CA ARG A 373 16.89 13.79 -4.06
C ARG A 373 16.68 13.23 -2.67
N ARG A 374 15.47 13.31 -2.13
CA ARG A 374 15.18 12.78 -0.79
C ARG A 374 15.20 11.26 -0.81
N ASP A 375 15.73 10.69 0.26
CA ASP A 375 15.61 9.25 0.52
C ASP A 375 14.16 8.90 0.88
N GLY A 376 13.77 7.66 0.62
CA GLY A 376 12.46 7.13 0.99
C GLY A 376 11.43 7.17 -0.13
N PRO A 377 10.12 7.24 0.22
CA PRO A 377 9.03 7.24 -0.75
C PRO A 377 9.08 8.42 -1.71
N ILE A 378 8.72 8.18 -2.98
CA ILE A 378 8.54 9.24 -3.96
C ILE A 378 7.34 10.09 -3.52
N THR A 379 7.60 11.34 -3.12
CA THR A 379 6.54 12.28 -2.74
C THR A 379 5.94 12.94 -3.99
N PRO A 380 4.65 12.78 -4.27
CA PRO A 380 4.00 13.56 -5.32
C PRO A 380 3.79 15.01 -4.88
N VAL A 381 4.19 15.91 -5.76
CA VAL A 381 4.00 17.36 -5.61
C VAL A 381 2.91 17.81 -6.57
N PHE A 382 1.95 18.58 -6.05
CA PHE A 382 0.87 19.18 -6.82
C PHE A 382 0.92 20.69 -6.69
N ARG A 383 0.79 21.38 -7.81
CA ARG A 383 0.62 22.84 -7.81
C ARG A 383 -0.82 23.18 -7.49
N LEU A 384 -1.03 24.10 -6.56
CA LEU A 384 -2.34 24.58 -6.13
C LEU A 384 -2.23 26.03 -5.67
N SER A 385 -2.84 26.95 -6.43
CA SER A 385 -2.99 28.36 -6.08
C SER A 385 -4.46 28.72 -5.90
N ALA A 386 -4.74 29.74 -5.10
CA ALA A 386 -6.11 30.24 -4.90
C ALA A 386 -6.72 30.79 -6.21
N ASP A 387 -5.92 31.49 -7.01
CA ASP A 387 -6.35 32.04 -8.29
C ASP A 387 -6.61 30.95 -9.34
N GLY A 388 -5.83 29.87 -9.33
CA GLY A 388 -6.08 28.70 -10.18
C GLY A 388 -7.45 28.10 -9.89
N LEU A 389 -7.78 27.87 -8.61
CA LEU A 389 -9.11 27.36 -8.23
C LEU A 389 -10.25 28.30 -8.61
N ARG A 390 -10.07 29.62 -8.46
CA ARG A 390 -11.05 30.62 -8.91
C ARG A 390 -11.21 30.62 -10.43
N GLY A 391 -10.11 30.39 -11.15
CA GLY A 391 -10.05 30.25 -12.61
C GLY A 391 -10.63 28.93 -13.14
N GLY A 392 -11.04 28.02 -12.26
CA GLY A 392 -11.66 26.74 -12.62
C GLY A 392 -10.74 25.53 -12.56
N ASP A 393 -9.52 25.67 -12.04
CA ASP A 393 -8.65 24.52 -11.77
C ASP A 393 -9.31 23.57 -10.75
N VAL A 394 -9.00 22.29 -10.90
CA VAL A 394 -9.54 21.24 -10.03
C VAL A 394 -8.56 20.98 -8.89
N ALA A 395 -9.02 21.11 -7.64
CA ALA A 395 -8.24 20.74 -6.48
C ALA A 395 -7.85 19.25 -6.54
N PRO A 396 -6.60 18.87 -6.21
CA PRO A 396 -6.10 17.50 -6.37
C PRO A 396 -6.59 16.53 -5.27
N LEU A 397 -7.83 16.66 -4.80
CA LEU A 397 -8.40 15.89 -3.67
C LEU A 397 -8.30 14.37 -3.90
N ASP A 398 -8.58 13.92 -5.12
CA ASP A 398 -8.47 12.50 -5.52
C ASP A 398 -7.05 11.94 -5.39
N PHE A 399 -6.03 12.80 -5.32
CA PHE A 399 -4.63 12.41 -5.20
C PHE A 399 -4.04 12.71 -3.81
N LEU A 400 -4.86 13.21 -2.89
CA LEU A 400 -4.52 13.37 -1.46
C LEU A 400 -5.14 12.27 -0.59
N VAL A 401 -5.73 11.25 -1.20
CA VAL A 401 -6.18 10.03 -0.53
C VAL A 401 -5.30 8.85 -0.97
N LYS A 402 -5.30 7.78 -0.17
CA LYS A 402 -4.78 6.48 -0.57
C LYS A 402 -5.94 5.54 -0.89
N GLU A 403 -5.79 4.80 -1.97
CA GLU A 403 -6.75 3.79 -2.39
C GLU A 403 -6.42 2.46 -1.72
N ARG A 404 -7.44 1.71 -1.28
CA ARG A 404 -7.29 0.40 -0.64
C ARG A 404 -8.21 -0.61 -1.31
N SER A 405 -7.67 -1.78 -1.61
CA SER A 405 -8.44 -2.93 -2.08
C SER A 405 -8.38 -4.03 -1.01
N LEU A 406 -9.55 -4.48 -0.55
CA LEU A 406 -9.71 -5.59 0.36
C LEU A 406 -10.45 -6.72 -0.35
N CYS A 407 -9.86 -7.89 -0.38
CA CYS A 407 -10.35 -9.05 -1.11
C CYS A 407 -10.49 -10.23 -0.15
N VAL A 408 -11.73 -10.66 0.11
CA VAL A 408 -12.05 -11.71 1.08
C VAL A 408 -12.56 -12.94 0.36
N ASN A 409 -11.92 -14.09 0.57
CA ASN A 409 -12.46 -15.38 0.17
C ASN A 409 -13.60 -15.78 1.12
N THR A 410 -14.85 -15.57 0.70
CA THR A 410 -16.04 -15.91 1.50
C THR A 410 -16.37 -17.40 1.44
N ALA A 411 -15.71 -18.16 0.56
CA ALA A 411 -15.83 -19.61 0.45
C ALA A 411 -14.77 -20.40 1.25
N ALA A 412 -13.89 -19.72 1.99
CA ALA A 412 -12.77 -20.35 2.73
C ALA A 412 -13.21 -21.42 3.75
N ALA A 413 -14.45 -21.35 4.24
CA ALA A 413 -15.04 -22.34 5.13
C ALA A 413 -15.44 -23.67 4.43
N GLY A 414 -15.28 -23.76 3.11
CA GLY A 414 -15.61 -24.95 2.31
C GLY A 414 -16.96 -24.90 1.61
N GLY A 415 -17.61 -23.73 1.53
CA GLY A 415 -18.89 -23.54 0.86
C GLY A 415 -19.25 -22.07 0.69
N ASN A 416 -20.20 -21.76 -0.20
CA ASN A 416 -20.64 -20.40 -0.49
C ASN A 416 -22.10 -20.19 -0.03
N ALA A 417 -22.27 -19.47 1.07
CA ALA A 417 -23.59 -19.23 1.67
C ALA A 417 -24.58 -18.55 0.70
N SER A 418 -24.13 -17.60 -0.11
CA SER A 418 -24.98 -16.88 -1.07
C SER A 418 -25.50 -17.78 -2.19
N LEU A 419 -24.77 -18.83 -2.55
CA LEU A 419 -25.22 -19.80 -3.56
C LEU A 419 -26.23 -20.80 -2.99
N MET A 420 -26.26 -21.02 -1.68
CA MET A 420 -27.25 -21.92 -1.05
C MET A 420 -28.69 -21.40 -1.15
N THR A 421 -28.85 -20.10 -1.40
CA THR A 421 -30.17 -19.45 -1.52
C THR A 421 -30.64 -19.28 -2.97
N ILE A 422 -29.85 -19.70 -3.96
CA ILE A 422 -30.18 -19.61 -5.39
C ILE A 422 -30.53 -21.01 -5.88
N GLY A 423 -31.79 -21.21 -6.31
CA GLY A 423 -32.33 -22.51 -6.75
C GLY A 423 -33.24 -22.39 -7.96
#